data_AF-A0A410UFG3-F1
#
_entry.id   AF-A0A410UFG3-F1
#
_cell.length_a   1.000
_cell.length_b   1.000
_cell.length_c   1.000
_cell.angle_alpha   90.00
_cell.angle_beta   90.00
_cell.angle_gamma   90.00
#
_symmetry.space_group_name_H-M   'P 1'
#
loop_
_entity.id
_entity.type
_entity.pdbx_description
1 polymer ?
#
loop_
_entity_poly.entity_id
_entity_poly.type
_entity_poly.pdbx_seq_one_letter_code
_entity_poly.pdbx_strand_id
1 'polypeptide(L)'
;MDRARVRMAERGVGIADLKSRTAAVQFGVAVTKGHGPQVGTYELLYEHTTDQPITDDAEIIGLKTKGTPDIASATIRGAKRVMVGNDDQPGLIEFAADMFRRGRFYPNPKSLLCSATYCPRYASCHFHD
;
A
#
# COMPACT_ATOMS: atom_id res chain seq x y z
N MET A 1 1.91 0.20 -17.82
CA MET A 1 1.32 0.60 -16.52
C MET A 1 -0.06 1.18 -16.76
N ASP A 2 -1.05 0.82 -15.95
CA ASP A 2 -2.33 1.52 -15.93
C ASP A 2 -2.08 2.97 -15.46
N ARG A 3 -2.24 3.92 -16.38
CA ARG A 3 -2.00 5.35 -16.13
C ARG A 3 -3.03 5.96 -15.17
N ALA A 4 -4.09 5.24 -14.82
CA ALA A 4 -5.19 5.72 -13.99
C ALA A 4 -4.78 6.15 -12.56
N ARG A 5 -3.57 5.78 -12.10
CA ARG A 5 -3.07 6.10 -10.75
C ARG A 5 -2.04 7.22 -10.73
N VAL A 6 -1.69 7.80 -11.87
CA VAL A 6 -0.71 8.88 -11.96
C VAL A 6 -1.41 10.23 -11.84
N ARG A 7 -0.91 11.09 -10.96
CA ARG A 7 -1.34 12.48 -10.80
C ARG A 7 -0.23 13.39 -11.30
N MET A 8 -0.57 14.25 -12.26
CA MET A 8 0.30 15.34 -12.69
C MET A 8 -0.05 16.58 -11.88
N ALA A 9 0.90 17.08 -11.10
CA ALA A 9 0.77 18.26 -10.27
C ALA A 9 1.78 19.33 -10.69
N GLU A 10 1.61 20.55 -10.18
CA GLU A 10 2.53 21.66 -10.46
C GLU A 10 3.98 21.34 -10.05
N ARG A 11 4.17 20.55 -8.98
CA ARG A 11 5.48 20.12 -8.46
C ARG A 11 6.05 18.87 -9.13
N GLY A 12 5.31 18.31 -10.10
CA GLY A 12 5.67 17.14 -10.88
C GLY A 12 4.75 15.95 -10.64
N VAL A 13 5.30 14.74 -10.67
CA VAL A 13 4.48 13.52 -10.75
C VAL A 13 4.33 12.87 -9.38
N GLY A 14 3.09 12.50 -9.05
CA GLY A 14 2.73 11.73 -7.86
C GLY A 14 1.77 10.59 -8.19
N ILE A 15 1.40 9.81 -7.17
CA ILE A 15 0.42 8.73 -7.26
C ILE A 15 -0.89 9.17 -6.62
N ALA A 16 -2.02 8.93 -7.27
CA ALA A 16 -3.35 9.07 -6.67
C ALA A 16 -4.00 7.69 -6.49
N ASP A 17 -4.47 7.41 -5.27
CA ASP A 17 -5.09 6.13 -4.93
C ASP A 17 -6.38 6.33 -4.14
N LEU A 18 -7.46 5.76 -4.69
CA LEU A 18 -8.79 5.84 -4.12
C LEU A 18 -9.05 4.70 -3.14
N LYS A 19 -9.55 5.03 -1.94
CA LYS A 19 -9.83 4.08 -0.85
C LYS A 19 -11.28 4.17 -0.38
N SER A 20 -12.09 3.17 -0.73
CA SER A 20 -13.45 3.03 -0.22
C SER A 20 -13.50 2.05 0.97
N ARG A 21 -13.82 2.54 2.17
CA ARG A 21 -13.99 1.70 3.37
C ARG A 21 -14.78 2.41 4.46
N THR A 22 -15.25 1.66 5.47
CA THR A 22 -15.98 2.21 6.62
C THR A 22 -15.21 3.31 7.37
N ALA A 23 -13.89 3.18 7.47
CA ALA A 23 -13.01 4.12 8.16
C ALA A 23 -12.03 4.81 7.19
N ALA A 24 -12.51 5.19 6.00
CA ALA A 24 -11.65 5.84 4.99
C ALA A 24 -11.24 7.26 5.38
N VAL A 25 -12.11 7.95 6.12
CA VAL A 25 -11.93 9.31 6.62
C VAL A 25 -12.08 9.31 8.13
N GLN A 26 -11.15 9.96 8.82
CA GLN A 26 -11.16 10.18 10.27
C GLN A 26 -10.72 11.60 10.56
N PHE A 27 -11.43 12.30 11.45
CA PHE A 27 -11.12 13.69 11.82
C PHE A 27 -10.99 14.64 10.61
N GLY A 28 -11.82 14.42 9.57
CA GLY A 28 -11.83 15.23 8.35
C GLY A 28 -10.67 14.98 7.37
N VAL A 29 -9.83 13.96 7.60
CA VAL A 29 -8.72 13.61 6.70
C VAL A 29 -8.77 12.15 6.28
N ALA A 30 -8.24 11.84 5.09
CA ALA A 30 -8.13 10.45 4.65
C ALA A 30 -7.13 9.66 5.51
N VAL A 31 -7.45 8.41 5.81
CA VAL A 31 -6.54 7.52 6.55
C VAL A 31 -5.42 7.06 5.62
N THR A 32 -4.18 7.42 5.94
CA THR A 32 -2.98 7.02 5.17
C THR A 32 -2.26 5.80 5.75
N LYS A 33 -2.49 5.50 7.04
CA LYS A 33 -1.80 4.42 7.76
C LYS A 33 -2.00 3.07 7.06
N GLY A 34 -0.90 2.42 6.70
CA GLY A 34 -0.88 1.12 6.04
C GLY A 34 -0.94 1.16 4.51
N HIS A 35 -1.06 2.34 3.88
CA HIS A 35 -1.10 2.45 2.42
C HIS A 35 0.29 2.67 1.78
N GLY A 36 1.32 2.96 2.58
CA GLY A 36 2.70 3.18 2.13
C GLY A 36 3.23 2.09 1.19
N PRO A 37 3.18 0.79 1.53
CA PRO A 37 3.73 -0.25 0.66
C PRO A 37 3.07 -0.32 -0.72
N GLN A 38 1.74 -0.17 -0.78
CA GLN A 38 1.01 -0.17 -2.05
C GLN A 38 1.38 1.04 -2.90
N VAL A 39 1.41 2.24 -2.30
CA VAL A 39 1.79 3.48 -2.99
C VAL A 39 3.24 3.40 -3.48
N GLY A 40 4.18 2.96 -2.63
CA GLY A 40 5.59 2.82 -2.99
C GLY A 40 5.83 1.82 -4.12
N THR A 41 5.01 0.78 -4.20
CA THR A 41 5.03 -0.13 -5.36
C THR A 41 4.68 0.61 -6.66
N TYR A 42 3.66 1.47 -6.65
CA TYR A 42 3.29 2.25 -7.84
C TYR A 42 4.34 3.32 -8.17
N GLU A 43 4.95 3.95 -7.17
CA GLU A 43 6.07 4.86 -7.39
C GLU A 43 7.22 4.15 -8.12
N LEU A 44 7.67 2.98 -7.61
CA LEU A 44 8.74 2.20 -8.23
C LEU A 44 8.40 1.74 -9.64
N LEU A 45 7.19 1.22 -9.84
CA LEU A 45 6.75 0.78 -11.16
C LEU A 45 6.68 1.95 -12.13
N TYR A 46 6.28 3.14 -11.67
CA TYR A 46 6.18 4.31 -12.53
C TYR A 46 7.57 4.70 -13.01
N GLU A 47 8.49 4.94 -12.08
CA GLU A 47 9.87 5.32 -12.38
C GLU A 47 10.55 4.32 -13.31
N HIS A 48 10.35 3.02 -13.06
CA HIS A 48 10.93 1.96 -13.90
C HIS A 48 10.33 1.90 -15.31
N THR A 49 9.06 2.28 -15.49
CA THR A 49 8.38 2.14 -16.80
C THR A 49 8.45 3.40 -17.64
N THR A 50 8.73 4.56 -17.04
CA THR A 50 8.77 5.86 -17.72
C THR A 50 10.15 6.49 -17.73
N ASP A 51 11.09 5.96 -16.95
CA ASP A 51 12.38 6.59 -16.63
C ASP A 51 12.23 8.03 -16.07
N GLN A 52 11.06 8.35 -15.49
CA GLN A 52 10.77 9.65 -14.87
C GLN A 52 10.61 9.51 -13.35
N PRO A 53 11.27 10.36 -12.55
CA PRO A 53 11.17 10.30 -11.10
C PRO A 53 9.77 10.71 -10.60
N ILE A 54 9.33 10.11 -9.50
CA ILE A 54 8.25 10.66 -8.67
C ILE A 54 8.81 11.82 -7.86
N THR A 55 8.26 13.01 -8.07
CA THR A 55 8.75 14.26 -7.44
C THR A 55 7.72 14.96 -6.56
N ASP A 56 6.43 14.58 -6.67
CA ASP A 56 5.37 15.08 -5.80
C ASP A 56 4.89 14.00 -4.81
N ASP A 57 4.21 14.45 -3.76
CA ASP A 57 3.61 13.53 -2.79
C ASP A 57 2.47 12.72 -3.43
N ALA A 58 2.32 11.48 -2.98
CA ALA A 58 1.15 10.68 -3.32
C ALA A 58 -0.09 11.18 -2.56
N GLU A 59 -1.26 11.07 -3.18
CA GLU A 59 -2.55 11.43 -2.63
C GLU A 59 -3.39 10.17 -2.38
N ILE A 60 -3.90 10.03 -1.15
CA ILE A 60 -4.94 9.06 -0.80
C ILE A 60 -6.28 9.79 -0.78
N ILE A 61 -7.24 9.32 -1.56
CA ILE A 61 -8.60 9.85 -1.62
C ILE A 61 -9.51 8.87 -0.86
N GLY A 62 -9.97 9.25 0.32
CA GLY A 62 -10.82 8.42 1.17
C GLY A 62 -12.30 8.61 0.87
N LEU A 63 -13.02 7.51 0.57
CA LEU A 63 -14.48 7.47 0.42
C LEU A 63 -15.12 6.65 1.54
N LYS A 64 -15.87 7.31 2.43
CA LYS A 64 -16.50 6.62 3.56
C LYS A 64 -17.79 5.90 3.13
N THR A 65 -17.87 4.60 3.43
CA THR A 65 -18.98 3.74 2.97
C THR A 65 -20.05 3.44 4.03
N LYS A 66 -19.92 3.98 5.25
CA LYS A 66 -20.87 3.75 6.35
C LYS A 66 -21.05 5.01 7.19
N GLY A 67 -22.29 5.25 7.63
CA GLY A 67 -22.67 6.45 8.39
C GLY A 67 -22.83 7.66 7.48
N THR A 68 -22.59 8.86 8.01
CA THR A 68 -22.58 10.09 7.20
C THR A 68 -21.51 9.98 6.12
N PRO A 69 -21.87 10.15 4.83
CA PRO A 69 -20.92 10.20 3.73
C PRO A 69 -19.87 11.27 3.98
N ASP A 70 -18.61 10.93 3.72
CA ASP A 70 -17.48 11.81 3.94
C ASP A 70 -16.39 11.48 2.91
N ILE A 71 -15.79 12.53 2.36
CA ILE A 71 -14.73 12.47 1.35
C ILE A 71 -13.64 13.43 1.79
N ALA A 72 -12.43 12.90 1.93
CA ALA A 72 -11.26 13.70 2.25
C ALA A 72 -10.04 13.15 1.51
N SER A 73 -8.97 13.93 1.46
CA SER A 73 -7.67 13.49 0.99
C SER A 73 -6.59 13.71 2.04
N ALA A 74 -5.48 13.00 1.88
CA ALA A 74 -4.26 13.16 2.67
C ALA A 74 -3.07 12.64 1.87
N THR A 75 -1.87 13.11 2.18
CA THR A 75 -0.68 12.78 1.38
C THR A 75 0.22 11.73 2.04
N ILE A 76 0.97 11.01 1.20
CA ILE A 76 2.09 10.15 1.61
C ILE A 76 3.32 10.59 0.84
N ARG A 77 4.36 10.98 1.56
CA ARG A 77 5.62 11.43 0.98
C ARG A 77 6.62 10.28 0.84
N GLY A 78 7.13 10.07 -0.38
CA GLY A 78 8.23 9.14 -0.67
C GLY A 78 7.98 7.73 -0.16
N ALA A 79 6.87 7.13 -0.60
CA ALA A 79 6.39 5.85 -0.09
C ALA A 79 7.33 4.69 -0.49
N LYS A 80 8.04 4.79 -1.62
CA LYS A 80 8.97 3.76 -2.13
C LYS A 80 10.07 3.39 -1.13
N ARG A 81 10.43 4.28 -0.20
CA ARG A 81 11.45 4.01 0.83
C ARG A 81 11.14 2.78 1.67
N VAL A 82 9.86 2.50 1.97
CA VAL A 82 9.51 1.27 2.72
C VAL A 82 9.73 0.00 1.89
N MET A 83 9.68 0.13 0.55
CA MET A 83 9.84 -1.00 -0.36
C MET A 83 11.31 -1.36 -0.56
N VAL A 84 12.18 -0.35 -0.73
CA VAL A 84 13.60 -0.53 -1.05
C VAL A 84 14.52 -0.48 0.16
N GLY A 85 14.09 0.12 1.28
CA GLY A 85 14.94 0.29 2.46
C GLY A 85 15.96 1.40 2.28
N ASN A 86 17.08 1.28 3.00
CA ASN A 86 18.27 2.12 2.93
C ASN A 86 19.51 1.29 3.30
N ASP A 87 20.67 1.93 3.43
CA ASP A 87 21.94 1.27 3.73
C ASP A 87 21.96 0.54 5.09
N ASP A 88 21.14 0.98 6.05
CA ASP A 88 21.09 0.42 7.41
C ASP A 88 19.95 -0.59 7.61
N GLN A 89 18.88 -0.49 6.79
CA GLN A 89 17.63 -1.23 7.01
C GLN A 89 17.06 -1.78 5.70
N PRO A 90 16.80 -3.10 5.62
CA PRO A 90 16.25 -3.72 4.42
C PRO A 90 14.81 -3.27 4.16
N GLY A 91 14.45 -3.16 2.88
CA GLY A 91 13.09 -2.87 2.44
C GLY A 91 12.19 -4.10 2.36
N LEU A 92 10.88 -3.89 2.18
CA LEU A 92 9.91 -4.98 2.01
C LEU A 92 10.24 -5.91 0.83
N ILE A 93 10.83 -5.39 -0.26
CA ILE A 93 11.22 -6.21 -1.42
C ILE A 93 12.37 -7.15 -1.05
N GLU A 94 13.32 -6.70 -0.24
CA GLU A 94 14.45 -7.52 0.20
C GLU A 94 13.98 -8.64 1.12
N PHE A 95 13.11 -8.34 2.09
CA PHE A 95 12.47 -9.35 2.92
C PHE A 95 11.72 -10.39 2.07
N ALA A 96 10.93 -9.93 1.10
CA ALA A 96 10.20 -10.84 0.20
C ALA A 96 11.17 -11.72 -0.61
N ALA A 97 12.26 -11.14 -1.14
CA ALA A 97 13.27 -11.89 -1.89
C ALA A 97 13.96 -12.96 -1.03
N ASP A 98 14.30 -12.65 0.23
CA ASP A 98 14.86 -13.64 1.16
C ASP A 98 13.87 -14.78 1.46
N MET A 99 12.59 -14.45 1.69
CA MET A 99 11.53 -15.45 1.90
C MET A 99 11.42 -16.42 0.70
N PHE A 100 11.43 -15.89 -0.53
CA PHE A 100 11.39 -16.71 -1.74
C PHE A 100 12.64 -17.60 -1.89
N ARG A 101 13.84 -17.04 -1.68
CA ARG A 101 15.10 -17.80 -1.80
C ARG A 101 15.22 -18.91 -0.77
N ARG A 102 14.72 -18.69 0.46
CA ARG A 102 14.81 -19.66 1.55
C ARG A 102 13.62 -20.62 1.62
N GLY A 103 12.55 -20.36 0.87
CA GLY A 103 11.29 -21.11 0.97
C GLY A 103 10.64 -20.99 2.35
N ARG A 104 10.90 -19.90 3.09
CA ARG A 104 10.38 -19.68 4.45
C ARG A 104 9.29 -18.62 4.43
N PHE A 105 8.05 -19.07 4.64
CA PHE A 105 6.86 -18.21 4.68
C PHE A 105 6.24 -18.26 6.07
N TYR A 106 6.53 -17.24 6.88
CA TYR A 106 6.05 -17.18 8.26
C TYR A 106 4.52 -16.99 8.31
N PRO A 107 3.81 -17.74 9.17
CA PRO A 107 2.37 -17.60 9.31
C PRO A 107 1.99 -16.26 9.98
N ASN A 108 0.76 -15.80 9.72
CA ASN A 108 0.20 -14.60 10.35
C ASN A 108 -1.27 -14.84 10.77
N PRO A 109 -1.51 -15.57 11.87
CA PRO A 109 -2.87 -15.83 12.39
C PRO A 109 -3.65 -14.55 12.72
N LYS A 110 -2.95 -13.45 13.02
CA LYS A 110 -3.58 -12.16 13.33
C LYS A 110 -4.05 -11.38 12.08
N SER A 111 -3.81 -11.91 10.89
CA SER A 111 -4.30 -11.30 9.65
C SER A 111 -5.82 -11.32 9.60
N LEU A 112 -6.44 -10.20 9.17
CA LEU A 112 -7.88 -10.16 8.89
C LEU A 112 -8.28 -11.13 7.76
N LEU A 113 -7.31 -11.61 6.97
CA LEU A 113 -7.51 -12.62 5.93
C LEU A 113 -7.39 -14.05 6.45
N CYS A 114 -6.94 -14.25 7.69
CA CYS A 114 -6.89 -15.58 8.33
C CYS A 114 -8.29 -15.98 8.78
N SER A 115 -9.15 -16.33 7.83
CA SER A 115 -10.52 -16.80 8.10
C SER A 115 -10.95 -17.84 7.06
N ALA A 116 -11.98 -18.63 7.40
CA ALA A 116 -12.60 -19.57 6.47
C ALA A 116 -13.16 -18.90 5.20
N THR A 117 -13.47 -17.59 5.29
CA THR A 117 -13.98 -16.80 4.16
C THR A 117 -12.88 -16.39 3.19
N TYR A 118 -11.70 -15.99 3.69
CA TYR A 118 -10.68 -15.31 2.88
C TYR A 118 -9.44 -16.15 2.59
N CYS A 119 -9.08 -17.11 3.44
CA CYS A 119 -7.86 -17.90 3.30
C CYS A 119 -8.17 -19.26 2.65
N PRO A 120 -7.68 -19.54 1.42
CA PRO A 120 -7.92 -20.83 0.76
C PRO A 120 -7.33 -22.03 1.51
N ARG A 121 -6.35 -21.81 2.38
CA ARG A 121 -5.72 -22.86 3.20
C ARG A 121 -6.34 -22.98 4.60
N TYR A 122 -7.35 -22.19 4.95
CA TYR A 122 -7.85 -22.11 6.33
C TYR A 122 -8.14 -23.50 6.92
N ALA A 123 -8.94 -24.33 6.24
CA ALA A 123 -9.35 -25.64 6.75
C ALA A 123 -8.20 -26.66 6.97
N SER A 124 -7.01 -26.44 6.41
CA SER A 124 -5.85 -27.33 6.53
C SER A 124 -4.62 -26.67 7.15
N CYS A 125 -4.73 -25.41 7.58
CA CYS A 125 -3.62 -24.63 8.08
C CYS A 125 -3.53 -24.70 9.60
N HIS A 126 -2.65 -25.51 10.16
CA HIS A 126 -2.44 -25.64 11.62
C HIS A 126 -1.95 -24.36 12.34
N PHE A 127 -1.78 -23.24 11.62
CA PHE A 127 -1.42 -21.94 12.18
C PHE A 127 -2.60 -20.95 12.23
N HIS A 128 -3.84 -21.38 11.97
CA HIS A 128 -4.98 -20.45 11.91
C HIS A 128 -5.53 -20.05 13.29
N ASP A 129 -5.10 -20.74 14.35
CA ASP A 129 -5.49 -20.50 15.75
C ASP A 129 -4.52 -19.55 16.48
#